data_AF-A0A957E9I9-F1
#
_entry.id   AF-A0A957E9I9-F1
#
_cell.length_a   1.000
_cell.length_b   1.000
_cell.length_c   1.000
_cell.angle_alpha   90.00
_cell.angle_beta   90.00
_cell.angle_gamma   90.00
#
_symmetry.space_group_name_H-M   'P 1'
#
loop_
_entity.id
_entity.type
_entity.pdbx_description
1 polymer ?
#
loop_
_entity_poly.entity_id
_entity_poly.type
_entity_poly.pdbx_seq_one_letter_code
_entity_poly.pdbx_strand_id
1 'polypeptide(L)'
;MSNQEKTRKIYKFFIDAEEEKRTISLEEIANESGWSASTVRTYKTKKWHFFLKSRGKGFVCEGIKKISEDAFVRLHTQRAILDGELLRPRFTPNVDSLIDKAQESALLAVQIYNNPLIKFRTPGFVVQMIIAYTSLFHAIFERNGTEYWYKDIDGSPKMVDGDKYAWDISECIKSYYGGQTLPEIENLKFFIAIRNKIEHRFLPALDLTFSGKCQAILMNFEELLASEFGTYFGLGMSLSLALQ
;
A
#
# COMPACT_ATOMS: atom_id res chain seq x y z
N MET A 1 -9.97 -7.73 33.03
CA MET A 1 -9.92 -7.56 31.57
C MET A 1 -9.34 -6.20 31.25
N SER A 2 -8.17 -6.17 30.61
CA SER A 2 -7.49 -4.96 30.18
C SER A 2 -8.29 -4.21 29.10
N ASN A 3 -8.05 -2.92 28.89
CA ASN A 3 -8.74 -2.18 27.83
C ASN A 3 -8.43 -2.74 26.44
N GLN A 4 -7.22 -3.27 26.20
CA GLN A 4 -6.88 -3.91 24.93
C GLN A 4 -7.68 -5.20 24.72
N GLU A 5 -7.84 -6.04 25.76
CA GLU A 5 -8.68 -7.25 25.69
C GLU A 5 -10.13 -6.91 25.34
N LYS A 6 -10.69 -5.86 25.96
CA LYS A 6 -12.04 -5.36 25.64
C LYS A 6 -12.15 -4.93 24.17
N THR A 7 -11.15 -4.21 23.67
CA THR A 7 -11.11 -3.75 22.28
C THR A 7 -11.04 -4.91 21.29
N ARG A 8 -10.20 -5.91 21.54
CA ARG A 8 -10.09 -7.11 20.70
C ARG A 8 -11.40 -7.91 20.67
N LYS A 9 -12.08 -8.00 21.81
CA LYS A 9 -13.39 -8.67 21.91
C LYS A 9 -14.46 -7.99 21.05
N ILE A 10 -14.51 -6.65 21.09
CA ILE A 10 -15.43 -5.89 20.24
C ILE A 10 -15.07 -5.96 18.76
N TYR A 11 -13.79 -5.99 18.41
CA TYR A 11 -13.38 -6.18 17.03
C TYR A 11 -13.98 -7.48 16.45
N LYS A 12 -13.84 -8.60 17.16
CA LYS A 12 -14.42 -9.89 16.75
C LYS A 12 -15.95 -9.82 16.64
N PHE A 13 -16.62 -9.26 17.65
CA PHE A 13 -18.07 -9.08 17.64
C PHE A 13 -18.58 -8.26 16.45
N PHE A 14 -17.84 -7.23 16.03
CA PHE A 14 -18.17 -6.44 14.85
C PHE A 14 -17.94 -7.19 13.54
N ILE A 15 -16.87 -8.00 13.45
CA ILE A 15 -16.63 -8.89 12.30
C ILE A 15 -17.79 -9.86 12.15
N ASP A 16 -18.15 -10.57 13.23
CA ASP A 16 -19.25 -11.54 13.26
C ASP A 16 -20.58 -10.86 12.85
N ALA A 17 -20.82 -9.65 13.37
CA ALA A 17 -22.02 -8.89 13.02
C ALA A 17 -22.07 -8.47 11.54
N GLU A 18 -20.91 -8.14 10.94
CA GLU A 18 -20.79 -7.83 9.51
C GLU A 18 -20.99 -9.10 8.64
N GLU A 19 -20.47 -10.27 9.05
CA GLU A 19 -20.66 -11.53 8.30
C GLU A 19 -22.14 -11.93 8.25
N GLU A 20 -22.81 -11.84 9.39
CA GLU A 20 -24.22 -12.23 9.56
C GLU A 20 -25.20 -11.16 9.05
N LYS A 21 -24.71 -9.98 8.65
CA LYS A 21 -25.51 -8.80 8.27
C LYS A 21 -26.57 -8.45 9.32
N ARG A 22 -26.28 -8.74 10.60
CA ARG A 22 -27.25 -8.59 11.69
C ARG A 22 -27.32 -7.15 12.18
N THR A 23 -28.45 -6.80 12.76
CA THR A 23 -28.63 -5.51 13.42
C THR A 23 -28.25 -5.65 14.89
N ILE A 24 -27.37 -4.77 15.37
CA ILE A 24 -26.84 -4.76 16.75
C ILE A 24 -27.27 -3.51 17.50
N SER A 25 -27.50 -3.64 18.80
CA SER A 25 -27.84 -2.51 19.68
C SER A 25 -26.63 -2.01 20.48
N LEU A 26 -26.72 -0.79 21.04
CA LEU A 26 -25.67 -0.29 21.95
C LEU A 26 -25.63 -1.07 23.27
N GLU A 27 -26.74 -1.68 23.67
CA GLU A 27 -26.84 -2.52 24.86
C GLU A 27 -26.08 -3.83 24.66
N GLU A 28 -26.24 -4.48 23.51
CA GLU A 28 -25.43 -5.64 23.14
C GLU A 28 -23.93 -5.32 23.12
N ILE A 29 -23.54 -4.18 22.53
CA ILE A 29 -22.14 -3.77 22.48
C ILE A 29 -21.58 -3.54 23.90
N ALA A 30 -22.38 -2.96 24.80
CA ALA A 30 -21.98 -2.76 26.20
C ALA A 30 -21.80 -4.11 26.93
N ASN A 31 -22.74 -5.03 26.74
CA ASN A 31 -22.69 -6.36 27.34
C ASN A 31 -21.49 -7.16 26.83
N GLU A 32 -21.24 -7.12 25.52
CA GLU A 32 -20.13 -7.89 24.93
C GLU A 32 -18.77 -7.30 25.30
N SER A 33 -18.62 -5.97 25.24
CA SER A 33 -17.36 -5.29 25.56
C SER A 33 -17.01 -5.28 27.04
N GLY A 34 -18.02 -5.32 27.92
CA GLY A 34 -17.87 -4.98 29.33
C GLY A 34 -17.50 -3.50 29.57
N TRP A 35 -17.84 -2.60 28.64
CA TRP A 35 -17.78 -1.15 28.84
C TRP A 35 -19.14 -0.59 29.28
N SER A 36 -19.12 0.53 30.00
CA SER A 36 -20.36 1.21 30.38
C SER A 36 -21.08 1.77 29.15
N ALA A 37 -22.41 1.88 29.22
CA ALA A 37 -23.22 2.46 28.15
C ALA A 37 -22.76 3.87 27.73
N SER A 38 -22.24 4.67 28.67
CA SER A 38 -21.66 5.99 28.39
C SER A 38 -20.39 5.90 27.53
N THR A 39 -19.52 4.94 27.83
CA THR A 39 -18.28 4.69 27.07
C THR A 39 -18.61 4.22 25.65
N VAL A 40 -19.55 3.28 25.51
CA VAL A 40 -20.03 2.78 24.22
C VAL A 40 -20.61 3.90 23.37
N ARG A 41 -21.44 4.79 23.94
CA ARG A 41 -21.94 5.98 23.21
C ARG A 41 -20.80 6.89 22.74
N THR A 42 -19.80 7.12 23.57
CA THR A 42 -18.64 7.94 23.23
C THR A 42 -17.83 7.32 22.09
N TYR A 43 -17.53 6.02 22.17
CA TYR A 43 -16.78 5.32 21.14
C TYR A 43 -17.55 5.17 19.85
N LYS A 44 -18.88 4.95 19.90
CA LYS A 44 -19.72 5.03 18.70
C LYS A 44 -19.48 6.34 17.95
N THR A 45 -19.61 7.48 18.63
CA THR A 45 -19.52 8.79 17.98
C THR A 45 -18.10 9.11 17.53
N LYS A 46 -17.09 8.82 18.36
CA LYS A 46 -15.71 9.26 18.13
C LYS A 46 -14.83 8.27 17.37
N LYS A 47 -15.20 6.98 17.36
CA LYS A 47 -14.29 5.91 16.92
C LYS A 47 -14.96 4.94 15.93
N TRP A 48 -16.19 4.52 16.19
CA TRP A 48 -16.85 3.49 15.40
C TRP A 48 -17.81 4.03 14.34
N HIS A 49 -17.93 5.35 14.20
CA HIS A 49 -18.77 5.98 13.19
C HIS A 49 -18.42 5.60 11.73
N PHE A 50 -17.19 5.13 11.49
CA PHE A 50 -16.78 4.58 10.20
C PHE A 50 -17.50 3.26 9.90
N PHE A 51 -17.68 2.42 10.93
CA PHE A 51 -18.14 1.03 10.79
C PHE A 51 -19.62 0.85 11.10
N LEU A 52 -20.17 1.63 12.04
CA LEU A 52 -21.55 1.48 12.49
C LEU A 52 -22.50 2.42 11.72
N LYS A 53 -23.37 1.85 10.89
CA LYS A 53 -24.43 2.58 10.17
C LYS A 53 -25.78 2.36 10.84
N SER A 54 -26.58 3.42 10.95
CA SER A 54 -27.92 3.33 11.55
C SER A 54 -28.87 2.52 10.65
N ARG A 55 -29.54 1.51 11.22
CA ARG A 55 -30.57 0.72 10.54
C ARG A 55 -31.76 0.50 11.47
N GLY A 56 -32.86 1.21 11.21
CA GLY A 56 -34.06 1.16 12.06
C GLY A 56 -33.74 1.57 13.51
N LYS A 57 -33.98 0.66 14.46
CA LYS A 57 -33.72 0.87 15.90
C LYS A 57 -32.30 0.47 16.35
N GLY A 58 -31.47 -0.06 15.46
CA GLY A 58 -30.12 -0.52 15.77
C GLY A 58 -29.07 -0.06 14.75
N PHE A 59 -27.96 -0.79 14.70
CA PHE A 59 -26.82 -0.51 13.85
C PHE A 59 -26.42 -1.75 13.05
N VAL A 60 -25.89 -1.55 11.86
CA VAL A 60 -25.19 -2.59 11.10
C VAL A 60 -23.71 -2.23 11.02
N CYS A 61 -22.87 -3.25 11.06
CA CYS A 61 -21.43 -3.08 10.92
C CYS A 61 -21.04 -3.29 9.44
N GLU A 62 -20.30 -2.34 8.88
CA GLU A 62 -19.84 -2.34 7.50
C GLU A 62 -18.38 -1.89 7.42
N GLY A 63 -17.56 -2.61 6.66
CA GLY A 63 -16.16 -2.29 6.40
C GLY A 63 -15.20 -2.61 7.55
N ILE A 64 -15.63 -3.27 8.63
CA ILE A 64 -14.73 -3.63 9.73
C ILE A 64 -13.73 -4.70 9.30
N LYS A 65 -14.14 -5.61 8.40
CA LYS A 65 -13.26 -6.62 7.76
C LYS A 65 -12.11 -6.03 6.94
N LYS A 66 -12.21 -4.76 6.53
CA LYS A 66 -11.21 -4.10 5.69
C LYS A 66 -10.01 -3.58 6.47
N ILE A 67 -10.07 -3.59 7.81
CA ILE A 67 -8.98 -3.14 8.67
C ILE A 67 -8.48 -4.30 9.52
N SER A 68 -7.23 -4.23 9.98
CA SER A 68 -6.68 -5.26 10.88
C SER A 68 -7.11 -5.04 12.33
N GLU A 69 -7.07 -6.11 13.14
CA GLU A 69 -7.32 -6.05 14.59
C GLU A 69 -6.41 -5.01 15.26
N ASP A 70 -5.13 -4.96 14.88
CA ASP A 70 -4.18 -3.97 15.41
C ASP A 70 -4.55 -2.53 15.05
N ALA A 71 -5.08 -2.28 13.84
CA ALA A 71 -5.59 -0.96 13.47
C ALA A 71 -6.77 -0.56 14.36
N PHE A 72 -7.69 -1.50 14.61
CA PHE A 72 -8.81 -1.28 15.52
C PHE A 72 -8.36 -1.05 16.97
N VAL A 73 -7.30 -1.72 17.44
CA VAL A 73 -6.70 -1.47 18.77
C VAL A 73 -6.06 -0.08 18.85
N ARG A 74 -5.36 0.37 17.80
CA ARG A 74 -4.75 1.72 17.76
C ARG A 74 -5.79 2.83 17.81
N LEU A 75 -6.92 2.67 17.10
CA LEU A 75 -8.09 3.56 17.20
C LEU A 75 -8.55 3.77 18.65
N HIS A 76 -8.35 2.77 19.52
CA HIS A 76 -8.70 2.88 20.93
C HIS A 76 -7.64 3.56 21.80
N THR A 77 -6.40 3.61 21.33
CA THR A 77 -5.21 4.00 22.11
C THR A 77 -4.76 5.45 21.85
N GLN A 78 -4.94 5.98 20.63
CA GLN A 78 -4.45 7.31 20.27
C GLN A 78 -5.52 8.40 20.43
N ARG A 79 -5.15 9.55 21.01
CA ARG A 79 -5.99 10.77 21.05
C ARG A 79 -5.78 11.54 19.74
N ALA A 80 -6.83 11.60 18.92
CA ALA A 80 -6.93 12.46 17.74
C ALA A 80 -5.79 12.29 16.72
N ILE A 81 -5.96 11.35 15.78
CA ILE A 81 -5.22 11.36 14.52
C ILE A 81 -6.25 11.47 13.40
N LEU A 82 -5.92 12.26 12.38
CA LEU A 82 -6.69 12.44 11.14
C LEU A 82 -7.21 11.10 10.64
N ASP A 83 -8.50 11.06 10.29
CA ASP A 83 -9.29 9.86 10.00
C ASP A 83 -8.63 8.88 9.00
N GLY A 84 -7.78 9.39 8.10
CA GLY A 84 -7.04 8.59 7.12
C GLY A 84 -5.85 7.79 7.68
N GLU A 85 -5.01 8.37 8.54
CA GLU A 85 -3.81 7.69 9.05
C GLU A 85 -4.11 6.61 10.09
N LEU A 86 -5.25 6.74 10.76
CA LEU A 86 -5.66 5.83 11.83
C LEU A 86 -6.02 4.44 11.28
N LEU A 87 -6.57 4.40 10.06
CA LEU A 87 -6.95 3.17 9.36
C LEU A 87 -5.80 2.59 8.52
N ARG A 88 -4.69 3.31 8.37
CA ARG A 88 -3.49 2.82 7.67
C ARG A 88 -2.97 1.56 8.37
N PRO A 89 -2.88 0.40 7.70
CA PRO A 89 -2.12 -0.73 8.21
C PRO A 89 -0.67 -0.28 8.49
N ARG A 90 -0.06 -0.78 9.57
CA ARG A 90 1.29 -0.39 9.95
C ARG A 90 2.20 -1.60 9.87
N PHE A 91 3.32 -1.44 9.17
CA PHE A 91 4.42 -2.39 9.16
C PHE A 91 5.57 -1.86 10.02
N THR A 92 6.76 -2.45 9.88
CA THR A 92 7.96 -1.86 10.49
C THR A 92 8.22 -0.47 9.87
N PRO A 93 8.90 0.45 10.58
CA PRO A 93 9.19 1.78 10.04
C PRO A 93 9.90 1.75 8.68
N ASN A 94 10.79 0.78 8.46
CA ASN A 94 11.48 0.59 7.18
C ASN A 94 10.51 0.20 6.07
N VAL A 95 9.64 -0.79 6.31
CA VAL A 95 8.64 -1.23 5.33
C VAL A 95 7.67 -0.09 5.02
N ASP A 96 7.17 0.59 6.04
CA ASP A 96 6.28 1.76 5.86
C ASP A 96 6.95 2.83 4.99
N SER A 97 8.22 3.18 5.26
CA SER A 97 8.96 4.18 4.48
C SER A 97 9.20 3.75 3.03
N LEU A 98 9.42 2.45 2.78
CA LEU A 98 9.60 1.91 1.44
C LEU A 98 8.28 1.91 0.64
N ILE A 99 7.16 1.58 1.30
CA ILE A 99 5.82 1.69 0.70
C ILE A 99 5.51 3.14 0.33
N ASP A 100 5.74 4.09 1.26
CA ASP A 100 5.48 5.51 1.01
C ASP A 100 6.33 6.01 -0.17
N LYS A 101 7.63 5.66 -0.20
CA LYS A 101 8.52 5.97 -1.32
C LYS A 101 8.02 5.37 -2.65
N ALA A 102 7.53 4.13 -2.63
CA ALA A 102 7.00 3.47 -3.81
C ALA A 102 5.76 4.21 -4.35
N GLN A 103 4.82 4.55 -3.47
CA GLN A 103 3.60 5.28 -3.82
C GLN A 103 3.90 6.70 -4.34
N GLU A 104 4.72 7.47 -3.61
CA GLU A 104 5.09 8.83 -4.01
C GLU A 104 5.79 8.86 -5.36
N SER A 105 6.69 7.90 -5.62
CA SER A 105 7.39 7.79 -6.91
C SER A 105 6.42 7.46 -8.04
N ALA A 106 5.46 6.55 -7.83
CA ALA A 106 4.46 6.22 -8.84
C ALA A 106 3.52 7.40 -9.13
N LEU A 107 3.07 8.12 -8.08
CA LEU A 107 2.24 9.32 -8.24
C LEU A 107 2.99 10.43 -8.97
N LEU A 108 4.26 10.64 -8.65
CA LEU A 108 5.12 11.58 -9.36
C LEU A 108 5.29 11.18 -10.83
N ALA A 109 5.43 9.88 -11.13
CA ALA A 109 5.48 9.39 -12.50
C ALA A 109 4.24 9.83 -13.28
N VAL A 110 3.03 9.60 -12.72
CA VAL A 110 1.76 9.99 -13.34
C VAL A 110 1.68 11.50 -13.54
N GLN A 111 2.07 12.30 -12.55
CA GLN A 111 2.09 13.76 -12.66
C GLN A 111 3.01 14.24 -13.78
N ILE A 112 4.19 13.64 -13.92
CA ILE A 112 5.12 13.95 -15.01
C ILE A 112 4.50 13.57 -16.35
N TYR A 113 3.91 12.39 -16.47
CA TYR A 113 3.33 11.94 -17.73
C TYR A 113 2.18 12.84 -18.19
N ASN A 114 1.32 13.23 -17.26
CA ASN A 114 0.12 14.02 -17.54
C ASN A 114 0.39 15.54 -17.65
N ASN A 115 1.60 16.01 -17.35
CA ASN A 115 1.91 17.44 -17.42
C ASN A 115 2.13 17.90 -18.86
N PRO A 116 1.24 18.73 -19.45
CA PRO A 116 1.31 19.12 -20.86
C PRO A 116 2.43 20.12 -21.17
N LEU A 117 3.07 20.71 -20.14
CA LEU A 117 4.08 21.75 -20.30
C LEU A 117 5.50 21.21 -20.45
N ILE A 118 5.72 19.94 -20.08
CA ILE A 118 7.04 19.33 -20.13
C ILE A 118 7.19 18.42 -21.36
N LYS A 119 8.38 18.42 -21.96
CA LYS A 119 8.72 17.53 -23.09
C LYS A 119 9.28 16.18 -22.63
N PHE A 120 9.72 16.09 -21.37
CA PHE A 120 10.34 14.90 -20.78
C PHE A 120 9.31 14.00 -20.08
N ARG A 121 8.11 13.86 -20.64
CA ARG A 121 6.97 13.14 -20.03
C ARG A 121 7.26 11.65 -19.91
N THR A 122 7.39 10.97 -21.05
CA THR A 122 7.63 9.52 -21.07
C THR A 122 8.94 9.15 -20.36
N PRO A 123 10.08 9.81 -20.61
CA PRO A 123 11.31 9.46 -19.90
C PRO A 123 11.23 9.67 -18.39
N GLY A 124 10.65 10.79 -17.94
CA GLY A 124 10.51 11.07 -16.51
C GLY A 124 9.53 10.10 -15.83
N PHE A 125 8.44 9.72 -16.51
CA PHE A 125 7.54 8.66 -16.06
C PHE A 125 8.29 7.33 -15.88
N VAL A 126 9.07 6.90 -16.87
CA VAL A 126 9.80 5.63 -16.81
C VAL A 126 10.78 5.61 -15.65
N VAL A 127 11.58 6.67 -15.47
CA VAL A 127 12.54 6.74 -14.36
C VAL A 127 11.83 6.60 -13.01
N GLN A 128 10.73 7.34 -12.82
CA GLN A 128 9.98 7.31 -11.56
C GLN A 128 9.27 5.98 -11.32
N MET A 129 8.73 5.34 -12.36
CA MET A 129 8.16 4.00 -12.24
C MET A 129 9.20 2.95 -11.85
N ILE A 130 10.42 3.02 -12.39
CA ILE A 130 11.50 2.09 -11.98
C ILE A 130 11.86 2.28 -10.50
N ILE A 131 11.90 3.53 -10.01
CA ILE A 131 12.12 3.81 -8.57
C ILE A 131 10.96 3.25 -7.74
N ALA A 132 9.72 3.43 -8.20
CA ALA A 132 8.53 2.92 -7.53
C ALA A 132 8.59 1.39 -7.37
N TYR A 133 8.81 0.65 -8.46
CA TYR A 133 8.92 -0.81 -8.43
C TYR A 133 10.10 -1.29 -7.57
N THR A 134 11.26 -0.64 -7.67
CA THR A 134 12.42 -1.01 -6.85
C THR A 134 12.09 -0.91 -5.36
N SER A 135 11.47 0.21 -4.96
CA SER A 135 11.08 0.47 -3.57
C SER A 135 9.98 -0.51 -3.11
N LEU A 136 9.04 -0.86 -3.99
CA LEU A 136 8.01 -1.86 -3.72
C LEU A 136 8.62 -3.25 -3.45
N PHE A 137 9.55 -3.71 -4.30
CA PHE A 137 10.23 -4.99 -4.06
C PHE A 137 11.04 -4.98 -2.76
N HIS A 138 11.75 -3.88 -2.47
CA HIS A 138 12.46 -3.73 -1.20
C HIS A 138 11.50 -3.80 -0.01
N ALA A 139 10.32 -3.16 -0.09
CA ALA A 139 9.30 -3.27 0.96
C ALA A 139 8.84 -4.72 1.16
N ILE A 140 8.64 -5.47 0.08
CA ILE A 140 8.23 -6.88 0.12
C ILE A 140 9.32 -7.73 0.78
N PHE A 141 10.58 -7.56 0.38
CA PHE A 141 11.69 -8.32 0.93
C PHE A 141 11.93 -7.99 2.41
N GLU A 142 11.91 -6.71 2.77
CA GLU A 142 12.04 -6.26 4.16
C GLU A 142 10.91 -6.83 5.04
N ARG A 143 9.66 -6.80 4.55
CA ARG A 143 8.50 -7.39 5.27
C ARG A 143 8.65 -8.90 5.44
N ASN A 144 9.18 -9.59 4.43
CA ASN A 144 9.34 -11.05 4.45
C ASN A 144 10.62 -11.49 5.18
N GLY A 145 11.50 -10.56 5.59
CA GLY A 145 12.79 -10.87 6.20
C GLY A 145 13.82 -11.42 5.21
N THR A 146 13.64 -11.21 3.92
CA THR A 146 14.58 -11.62 2.86
C THR A 146 15.69 -10.59 2.74
N GLU A 147 16.95 -11.00 2.87
CA GLU A 147 18.08 -10.11 2.57
C GLU A 147 18.11 -9.74 1.08
N TYR A 148 18.21 -8.45 0.77
CA TYR A 148 18.22 -7.93 -0.60
C TYR A 148 19.46 -7.07 -0.88
N TRP A 149 20.61 -7.49 -0.35
CA TRP A 149 21.89 -6.79 -0.49
C TRP A 149 22.83 -7.55 -1.42
N TYR A 150 23.56 -6.83 -2.27
CA TYR A 150 24.72 -7.43 -2.94
C TYR A 150 25.77 -7.81 -1.89
N LYS A 151 26.43 -8.95 -2.08
CA LYS A 151 27.46 -9.47 -1.18
C LYS A 151 28.82 -9.47 -1.88
N ASP A 152 29.87 -9.17 -1.13
CA ASP A 152 31.25 -9.38 -1.56
C ASP A 152 31.61 -10.87 -1.52
N ILE A 153 32.79 -11.23 -2.03
CA ILE A 153 33.25 -12.62 -2.13
C ILE A 153 33.28 -13.33 -0.77
N ASP A 154 33.52 -12.57 0.30
CA ASP A 154 33.55 -13.05 1.68
C ASP A 154 32.16 -13.23 2.32
N GLY A 155 31.09 -12.89 1.58
CA GLY A 155 29.71 -12.97 2.04
C GLY A 155 29.23 -11.76 2.84
N SER A 156 30.09 -10.76 3.06
CA SER A 156 29.69 -9.49 3.70
C SER A 156 28.86 -8.61 2.76
N PRO A 157 27.95 -7.75 3.26
CA PRO A 157 27.21 -6.83 2.40
C PRO A 157 28.15 -5.85 1.73
N LYS A 158 28.06 -5.77 0.40
CA LYS A 158 28.80 -4.79 -0.39
C LYS A 158 28.37 -3.38 0.02
N MET A 159 29.33 -2.51 0.24
CA MET A 159 29.10 -1.11 0.63
C MET A 159 29.41 -0.17 -0.54
N VAL A 160 28.56 0.82 -0.77
CA VAL A 160 28.75 1.88 -1.78
C VAL A 160 28.41 3.22 -1.11
N ASP A 161 29.32 4.18 -1.19
CA ASP A 161 29.18 5.53 -0.60
C ASP A 161 28.77 5.56 0.89
N GLY A 162 29.15 4.52 1.64
CA GLY A 162 28.85 4.39 3.08
C GLY A 162 27.57 3.62 3.40
N ASP A 163 26.78 3.26 2.40
CA ASP A 163 25.53 2.52 2.56
C ASP A 163 25.62 1.09 2.01
N LYS A 164 24.80 0.18 2.54
CA LYS A 164 24.68 -1.17 1.99
C LYS A 164 24.12 -1.10 0.58
N TYR A 165 24.72 -1.83 -0.34
CA TYR A 165 24.33 -1.82 -1.74
C TYR A 165 23.13 -2.74 -1.96
N ALA A 166 21.93 -2.17 -1.96
CA ALA A 166 20.69 -2.89 -2.22
C ALA A 166 20.63 -3.41 -3.65
N TRP A 167 19.93 -4.52 -3.85
CA TRP A 167 19.60 -5.06 -5.16
C TRP A 167 18.91 -4.03 -6.04
N ASP A 168 19.35 -3.96 -7.30
CA ASP A 168 18.65 -3.21 -8.32
C ASP A 168 17.36 -3.93 -8.74
N ILE A 169 16.52 -3.23 -9.51
CA ILE A 169 15.24 -3.79 -9.99
C ILE A 169 15.40 -5.11 -10.76
N SER A 170 16.51 -5.33 -11.47
CA SER A 170 16.70 -6.54 -12.25
C SER A 170 16.92 -7.73 -11.32
N GLU A 171 17.70 -7.54 -10.26
CA GLU A 171 17.93 -8.58 -9.25
C GLU A 171 16.69 -8.80 -8.37
N CYS A 172 15.93 -7.74 -8.07
CA CYS A 172 14.64 -7.85 -7.40
C CYS A 172 13.65 -8.72 -8.20
N ILE A 173 13.52 -8.51 -9.52
CA ILE A 173 12.64 -9.30 -10.38
C ILE A 173 13.02 -10.77 -10.38
N LYS A 174 14.32 -11.08 -10.53
CA LYS A 174 14.80 -12.48 -10.52
C LYS A 174 14.45 -13.15 -9.20
N SER A 175 14.69 -12.47 -8.09
CA SER A 175 14.49 -13.01 -6.74
C SER A 175 13.01 -13.18 -6.41
N TYR A 176 12.16 -12.23 -6.79
CA TYR A 176 10.73 -12.28 -6.49
C TYR A 176 9.97 -13.28 -7.38
N TYR A 177 10.22 -13.28 -8.69
CA TYR A 177 9.47 -14.11 -9.64
C TYR A 177 10.11 -15.48 -9.92
N GLY A 178 11.30 -15.77 -9.40
CA GLY A 178 11.95 -17.07 -9.55
C GLY A 178 12.18 -17.51 -11.00
N GLY A 179 12.34 -16.55 -11.92
CA GLY A 179 12.53 -16.83 -13.35
C GLY A 179 11.27 -17.11 -14.15
N GLN A 180 10.07 -16.87 -13.60
CA GLN A 180 8.82 -16.96 -14.35
C GLN A 180 8.76 -15.95 -15.51
N THR A 181 8.02 -16.31 -16.56
CA THR A 181 7.74 -15.46 -17.71
C THR A 181 6.27 -15.08 -17.70
N LEU A 182 5.98 -13.88 -17.21
CA LEU A 182 4.64 -13.32 -17.13
C LEU A 182 4.59 -11.99 -17.91
N PRO A 183 3.43 -11.63 -18.52
CA PRO A 183 3.31 -10.39 -19.31
C PRO A 183 3.73 -9.12 -18.56
N GLU A 184 3.40 -9.02 -17.28
CA GLU A 184 3.77 -7.93 -16.39
C GLU A 184 5.29 -7.83 -16.17
N ILE A 185 5.96 -8.98 -16.06
CA ILE A 185 7.42 -9.07 -15.94
C ILE A 185 8.08 -8.60 -17.24
N GLU A 186 7.57 -9.04 -18.39
CA GLU A 186 8.11 -8.64 -19.69
C GLU A 186 7.91 -7.15 -19.96
N ASN A 187 6.79 -6.58 -19.53
CA ASN A 187 6.57 -5.14 -19.59
C ASN A 187 7.56 -4.37 -18.69
N LEU A 188 7.82 -4.88 -17.48
CA LEU A 188 8.80 -4.27 -16.58
C LEU A 188 10.23 -4.35 -17.14
N LYS A 189 10.65 -5.52 -17.65
CA LYS A 189 11.94 -5.70 -18.34
C LYS A 189 12.10 -4.77 -19.54
N PHE A 190 11.04 -4.57 -20.30
CA PHE A 190 11.02 -3.59 -21.39
C PHE A 190 11.35 -2.19 -20.87
N PHE A 191 10.71 -1.72 -19.80
CA PHE A 191 10.97 -0.39 -19.24
C PHE A 191 12.33 -0.25 -18.57
N ILE A 192 12.90 -1.34 -18.01
CA ILE A 192 14.29 -1.35 -17.53
C ILE A 192 15.26 -1.07 -18.70
N ALA A 193 15.06 -1.74 -19.84
CA ALA A 193 15.88 -1.49 -21.02
C ALA A 193 15.70 -0.07 -21.57
N ILE A 194 14.49 0.51 -21.46
CA ILE A 194 14.24 1.91 -21.83
C ILE A 194 14.94 2.86 -20.85
N ARG A 195 14.89 2.63 -19.54
CA ARG A 195 15.60 3.44 -18.54
C ARG A 195 17.09 3.52 -18.86
N ASN A 196 17.72 2.39 -19.17
CA ASN A 196 19.14 2.36 -19.55
C ASN A 196 19.42 3.16 -20.83
N LYS A 197 18.47 3.20 -21.78
CA LYS A 197 18.57 4.04 -22.97
C LYS A 197 18.36 5.51 -22.67
N ILE A 198 17.45 5.89 -21.77
CA ILE A 198 17.24 7.28 -21.33
C ILE A 198 18.52 7.83 -20.72
N GLU A 199 19.19 7.02 -19.89
CA GLU A 199 20.41 7.40 -19.18
C GLU A 199 21.61 7.61 -20.12
N HIS A 200 21.74 6.76 -21.15
CA HIS A 200 22.95 6.71 -21.96
C HIS A 200 22.77 7.13 -23.44
N ARG A 201 21.55 7.46 -23.90
CA ARG A 201 21.26 7.77 -25.32
C ARG A 201 20.17 8.82 -25.48
N PHE A 202 20.19 9.52 -26.62
CA PHE A 202 19.09 10.38 -27.06
C PHE A 202 17.95 9.48 -27.59
N LEU A 203 16.82 9.42 -26.88
CA LEU A 203 15.62 8.75 -27.37
C LEU A 203 14.80 9.72 -28.23
N PRO A 204 14.34 9.31 -29.44
CA PRO A 204 13.40 10.11 -30.23
C PRO A 204 12.06 10.27 -29.52
N ALA A 205 11.17 11.13 -30.03
CA ALA A 205 9.83 11.35 -29.46
C ALA A 205 8.99 10.06 -29.56
N LEU A 206 8.84 9.34 -28.44
CA LEU A 206 8.23 8.00 -28.35
C LEU A 206 6.80 8.01 -27.81
N ASP A 207 6.20 9.19 -27.60
CA ASP A 207 5.02 9.35 -26.73
C ASP A 207 3.78 8.52 -27.15
N LEU A 208 3.50 8.33 -28.44
CA LEU A 208 2.27 7.65 -28.90
C LEU A 208 2.35 6.12 -28.90
N THR A 209 3.54 5.53 -29.06
CA THR A 209 3.70 4.07 -29.15
C THR A 209 3.79 3.40 -27.77
N PHE A 210 4.04 4.19 -26.72
CA PHE A 210 4.33 3.69 -25.37
C PHE A 210 3.16 3.83 -24.41
N SER A 211 2.16 4.66 -24.71
CA SER A 211 1.03 4.95 -23.81
C SER A 211 0.37 3.68 -23.25
N GLY A 212 0.08 2.69 -24.11
CA GLY A 212 -0.48 1.41 -23.69
C GLY A 212 0.44 0.62 -22.74
N LYS A 213 1.76 0.65 -22.97
CA LYS A 213 2.74 0.00 -22.08
C LYS A 213 2.90 0.76 -20.77
N CYS A 214 2.90 2.09 -20.80
CA CYS A 214 2.95 2.97 -19.63
C CYS A 214 1.71 2.76 -18.74
N GLN A 215 0.54 2.66 -19.35
CA GLN A 215 -0.70 2.36 -18.63
C GLN A 215 -0.63 0.97 -18.00
N ALA A 216 -0.16 -0.03 -18.75
CA ALA A 216 -0.02 -1.40 -18.25
C ALA A 216 0.97 -1.50 -17.08
N ILE A 217 2.15 -0.88 -17.15
CA ILE A 217 3.14 -0.95 -16.05
C ILE A 217 2.62 -0.27 -14.78
N LEU A 218 1.83 0.79 -14.91
CA LEU A 218 1.19 1.47 -13.78
C LEU A 218 0.07 0.62 -13.16
N MET A 219 -0.79 0.01 -13.99
CA MET A 219 -1.83 -0.91 -13.51
C MET A 219 -1.23 -2.14 -12.82
N ASN A 220 -0.20 -2.75 -13.40
CA ASN A 220 0.50 -3.89 -12.78
C ASN A 220 1.17 -3.50 -11.46
N PHE A 221 1.63 -2.25 -11.33
CA PHE A 221 2.23 -1.75 -10.09
C PHE A 221 1.17 -1.65 -8.99
N GLU A 222 0.02 -1.06 -9.30
CA GLU A 222 -1.07 -0.93 -8.33
C GLU A 222 -1.61 -2.29 -7.91
N GLU A 223 -1.77 -3.22 -8.85
CA GLU A 223 -2.20 -4.58 -8.57
C GLU A 223 -1.23 -5.30 -7.63
N LEU A 224 0.08 -5.23 -7.90
CA LEU A 224 1.11 -5.81 -7.05
C LEU A 224 1.16 -5.16 -5.65
N LEU A 225 1.06 -3.84 -5.58
CA LEU A 225 1.04 -3.10 -4.32
C LEU A 225 -0.19 -3.49 -3.47
N ALA A 226 -1.36 -3.57 -4.10
CA ALA A 226 -2.59 -3.95 -3.44
C ALA A 226 -2.62 -5.42 -3.03
N SER A 227 -2.05 -6.33 -3.84
CA SER A 227 -1.96 -7.76 -3.50
C SER A 227 -1.02 -8.00 -2.32
N GLU A 228 0.07 -7.24 -2.25
CA GLU A 228 1.10 -7.42 -1.22
C GLU A 228 0.76 -6.71 0.09
N PHE A 229 0.31 -5.46 0.04
CA PHE A 229 0.12 -4.64 1.26
C PHE A 229 -1.34 -4.36 1.58
N GLY A 230 -2.26 -4.75 0.70
CA GLY A 230 -3.69 -4.51 0.82
C GLY A 230 -4.16 -3.28 0.06
N THR A 231 -5.45 -3.25 -0.26
CA THR A 231 -6.06 -2.22 -1.12
C THR A 231 -6.03 -0.81 -0.54
N TYR A 232 -5.77 -0.64 0.77
CA TYR A 232 -5.53 0.67 1.38
C TYR A 232 -4.34 1.40 0.74
N PHE A 233 -3.29 0.66 0.38
CA PHE A 233 -2.10 1.22 -0.25
C PHE A 233 -2.21 1.32 -1.77
N GLY A 234 -3.32 0.87 -2.36
CA GLY A 234 -3.58 1.11 -3.78
C GLY A 234 -3.53 2.61 -4.07
N LEU A 235 -3.11 2.98 -5.29
CA LEU A 235 -3.04 4.39 -5.69
C LEU A 235 -4.44 5.00 -5.88
N GLY A 236 -5.50 4.17 -5.84
CA GLY A 236 -6.88 4.60 -5.94
C GLY A 236 -7.22 5.03 -7.35
N MET A 237 -6.63 4.35 -8.36
CA MET A 237 -6.77 4.72 -9.77
C MET A 237 -8.16 4.40 -10.32
N SER A 238 -9.15 5.15 -9.85
CA SER A 238 -10.34 5.45 -10.65
C SER A 238 -9.98 6.47 -11.74
N LEU A 239 -10.88 6.70 -12.71
CA LEU A 239 -10.73 7.56 -13.90
C LEU A 239 -9.98 8.90 -13.71
N SER A 240 -9.87 9.42 -12.48
CA SER A 240 -9.15 10.64 -12.12
C SER A 240 -7.64 10.64 -12.41
N LEU A 241 -6.98 9.49 -12.55
CA LEU A 241 -5.52 9.39 -12.72
C LEU A 241 -5.06 8.63 -13.97
N ALA A 242 -5.94 8.38 -14.95
CA ALA A 242 -5.54 7.75 -16.20
C ALA A 242 -4.39 8.55 -16.87
N LEU A 243 -3.47 7.84 -17.53
CA LEU A 243 -2.46 8.52 -18.34
C LEU A 243 -3.16 9.18 -19.54
N GLN A 244 -3.01 10.50 -19.66
CA GLN A 244 -3.72 11.34 -20.65
C GLN A 244 -2.79 11.86 -21.75
#